data_AF-A0A7I7LAT8-F1
#
_entry.id   AF-A0A7I7LAT8-F1
#
_cell.length_a   1.000
_cell.length_b   1.000
_cell.length_c   1.000
_cell.angle_alpha   90.00
_cell.angle_beta   90.00
_cell.angle_gamma   90.00
#
_symmetry.space_group_name_H-M   'P 1'
#
loop_
_entity.id
_entity.type
_entity.pdbx_description
1 polymer ?
#
loop_
_entity_poly.entity_id
_entity_poly.type
_entity_poly.pdbx_seq_one_letter_code
_entity_poly.pdbx_strand_id
1 'polypeptide(L)' 'MATRKRHSPEQIVRKLMTADGLLAECKDTAAVCRELGVSEATYHRWRNQFGGLKAEDAKRLKDLERENAALKRLLADA' A
#
# COMPACT_ATOMS: atom_id res chain seq x y z
N MET A 1 13.77 22.81 -6.68
CA MET A 1 12.99 21.88 -7.51
C MET A 1 12.45 20.77 -6.63
N ALA A 2 11.12 20.60 -6.54
CA ALA A 2 10.53 19.60 -5.64
C ALA A 2 10.99 18.18 -6.04
N THR A 3 11.71 17.51 -5.14
CA THR A 3 12.17 16.14 -5.33
C THR A 3 10.96 15.22 -5.44
N ARG A 4 10.74 14.60 -6.61
CA ARG A 4 9.74 13.55 -6.77
C ARG A 4 10.09 12.41 -5.81
N LYS A 5 9.32 12.25 -4.73
CA LYS A 5 9.41 11.07 -3.85
C LYS A 5 9.12 9.84 -4.71
N ARG A 6 10.17 9.07 -5.02
CA ARG A 6 10.03 7.77 -5.67
C ARG A 6 9.43 6.82 -4.64
N HIS A 7 8.29 6.23 -4.98
CA HIS A 7 7.69 5.19 -4.15
C HIS A 7 8.22 3.84 -4.63
N SER A 8 8.66 2.98 -3.71
CA SER A 8 8.97 1.59 -4.05
C SER A 8 7.67 0.85 -4.44
N PRO A 9 7.75 -0.24 -5.22
CA PRO A 9 6.58 -1.05 -5.55
C PRO A 9 5.78 -1.48 -4.31
N GLU A 10 6.47 -1.86 -3.24
CA GLU A 10 5.87 -2.23 -1.94
C GLU A 10 5.10 -1.07 -1.30
N GLN A 11 5.65 0.15 -1.34
CA GLN A 11 4.98 1.35 -0.83
C GLN A 11 3.74 1.69 -1.66
N ILE A 12 3.79 1.50 -2.98
CA ILE A 12 2.66 1.71 -3.88
C ILE A 12 1.54 0.73 -3.51
N VAL A 13 1.85 -0.56 -3.38
CA VAL A 13 0.89 -1.61 -3.05
C VAL A 13 0.25 -1.38 -1.68
N ARG A 14 1.05 -1.03 -0.65
CA ARG A 14 0.51 -0.67 0.68
C ARG A 14 -0.46 0.51 0.60
N LYS A 15 -0.08 1.59 -0.08
CA LYS A 15 -0.96 2.76 -0.27
C LYS A 15 -2.24 2.40 -1.03
N LEU A 16 -2.14 1.54 -2.03
CA LEU A 16 -3.28 1.06 -2.79
C LEU A 16 -4.24 0.18 -1.98
N MET A 17 -3.75 -0.58 -1.00
CA MET A 17 -4.56 -1.38 -0.07
C MET A 17 -5.24 -0.49 0.98
N THR A 18 -4.50 0.48 1.54
CA THR A 18 -5.09 1.51 2.40
C THR A 18 -6.18 2.27 1.66
N ALA A 19 -5.97 2.58 0.38
CA ALA A 19 -6.98 3.21 -0.46
C ALA A 19 -8.26 2.39 -0.55
N ASP A 20 -8.17 1.07 -0.77
CA ASP A 20 -9.37 0.22 -0.86
C ASP A 20 -10.13 0.15 0.47
N GLY A 21 -9.42 0.08 1.60
CA GLY A 21 -10.05 0.12 2.92
C GLY A 21 -10.82 1.43 3.14
N LEU A 22 -10.20 2.56 2.78
CA LEU A 22 -10.84 3.88 2.88
C LEU A 22 -12.04 4.03 1.93
N LEU A 23 -11.95 3.49 0.71
CA LEU A 23 -13.07 3.46 -0.24
C LEU A 23 -14.22 2.58 0.27
N ALA A 24 -13.92 1.47 0.97
CA ALA A 24 -14.93 0.61 1.60
C ALA A 24 -15.66 1.29 2.76
N GLU A 25 -15.01 2.24 3.45
CA GLU A 25 -15.61 3.11 4.47
C GLU A 25 -16.43 4.29 3.87
N CYS A 26 -16.79 4.24 2.58
CA CYS A 26 -17.52 5.28 1.84
C CYS A 26 -16.75 6.61 1.62
N LYS A 27 -15.41 6.61 1.65
CA LYS A 27 -14.64 7.81 1.25
C LYS A 27 -14.55 7.90 -0.28
N ASP A 28 -14.65 9.11 -0.83
CA ASP A 28 -14.44 9.35 -2.26
C ASP A 28 -12.96 9.22 -2.64
N THR A 29 -12.67 8.83 -3.89
CA THR A 29 -11.31 8.74 -4.43
C THR A 29 -10.48 10.00 -4.23
N ALA A 30 -11.09 11.18 -4.31
CA ALA A 30 -10.41 12.46 -4.08
C ALA A 30 -9.95 12.62 -2.62
N ALA A 31 -10.78 12.20 -1.66
CA ALA A 31 -10.46 12.24 -0.25
C ALA A 31 -9.35 11.23 0.09
N VAL A 32 -9.42 10.03 -0.49
CA VAL A 32 -8.40 8.99 -0.34
C VAL A 32 -7.05 9.45 -0.90
N CYS A 33 -7.04 10.11 -2.05
CA CYS A 33 -5.80 10.64 -2.64
C CYS A 33 -5.16 11.72 -1.75
N ARG A 34 -5.97 12.59 -1.12
CA ARG A 34 -5.48 13.58 -0.15
C ARG A 34 -4.87 12.95 1.09
N GLU A 35 -5.55 11.97 1.68
CA GLU A 35 -5.05 11.18 2.83
C GLU A 35 -3.72 10.48 2.52
N LEU A 36 -3.61 9.87 1.33
CA LEU A 36 -2.41 9.15 0.92
C LEU A 36 -1.27 10.08 0.45
N GLY A 37 -1.54 11.39 0.34
CA GLY A 37 -0.59 12.40 -0.15
C GLY A 37 -0.16 12.17 -1.59
N VAL A 38 -1.08 11.70 -2.44
CA VAL A 38 -0.82 11.39 -3.86
C VAL A 38 -1.87 12.06 -4.74
N SER A 39 -1.52 12.40 -5.98
CA SER A 39 -2.50 12.89 -6.93
C SER A 39 -3.35 11.75 -7.48
N GLU A 40 -4.61 12.04 -7.84
CA GLU A 40 -5.52 11.08 -8.48
C GLU A 40 -4.91 10.47 -9.75
N ALA A 41 -4.24 11.28 -10.57
CA ALA A 41 -3.55 10.77 -11.76
C ALA A 41 -2.49 9.71 -11.44
N THR A 42 -1.79 9.86 -10.31
CA THR A 42 -0.81 8.86 -9.84
C THR A 42 -1.52 7.63 -9.30
N TYR A 43 -2.60 7.81 -8.55
CA TYR A 43 -3.42 6.72 -8.03
C TYR A 43 -4.00 5.85 -9.16
N HIS A 44 -4.56 6.45 -10.21
CA HIS A 44 -5.07 5.72 -11.37
C HIS A 44 -3.96 4.97 -12.12
N ARG A 45 -2.78 5.59 -12.31
CA ARG A 45 -1.61 4.88 -12.89
C ARG A 45 -1.21 3.68 -12.05
N TRP A 46 -1.13 3.84 -10.73
CA TRP A 46 -0.82 2.74 -9.82
C TRP A 46 -1.90 1.66 -9.84
N ARG A 47 -3.19 2.02 -9.92
CA ARG A 47 -4.28 1.04 -10.09
C ARG A 47 -4.18 0.27 -11.39
N ASN A 48 -3.77 0.90 -12.49
CA ASN A 48 -3.59 0.20 -13.77
C ASN A 48 -2.37 -0.74 -13.75
N GLN A 49 -1.28 -0.31 -13.10
CA GLN A 49 -0.02 -1.05 -13.10
C GLN A 49 0.06 -2.15 -12.02
N PHE A 50 -0.54 -1.90 -10.85
CA PHE A 50 -0.46 -2.77 -9.66
C PHE A 50 -1.86 -3.24 -9.18
N GLY A 51 -2.95 -2.85 -9.84
CA GLY A 51 -4.30 -3.23 -9.42
C GLY A 51 -4.60 -4.73 -9.56
N GLY A 52 -3.97 -5.42 -10.53
CA GLY A 52 -4.02 -6.88 -10.63
C GLY A 52 -3.12 -7.59 -9.63
N LEU A 53 -2.01 -6.95 -9.23
CA LEU A 53 -1.10 -7.44 -8.19
C LEU A 53 -1.76 -7.44 -6.81
N LYS A 54 -2.79 -6.61 -6.55
CA LYS A 54 -3.48 -6.51 -5.25
C LYS A 54 -3.94 -7.85 -4.66
N ALA A 55 -4.46 -8.78 -5.46
CA ALA A 55 -4.97 -10.05 -4.94
C ALA A 55 -3.82 -10.98 -4.48
N GLU A 56 -2.77 -11.07 -5.30
CA GLU A 56 -1.59 -11.90 -5.04
C GLU A 56 -0.67 -11.26 -3.97
N ASP A 57 -0.53 -9.93 -3.99
CA ASP A 57 0.26 -9.17 -3.02
C ASP A 57 -0.44 -9.04 -1.67
N ALA A 58 -1.77 -8.99 -1.59
CA ALA A 58 -2.45 -9.03 -0.28
C ALA A 58 -2.18 -10.36 0.45
N LYS A 59 -2.02 -11.45 -0.32
CA LYS A 59 -1.59 -12.75 0.20
C LYS A 59 -0.13 -12.70 0.62
N ARG A 60 0.76 -12.21 -0.25
CA ARG A 60 2.20 -12.07 0.04
C ARG A 60 2.50 -11.13 1.20
N LEU A 61 1.74 -10.04 1.36
CA LEU A 61 1.89 -9.08 2.45
C LEU A 61 1.53 -9.72 3.79
N LYS A 62 0.43 -10.48 3.85
CA LYS A 62 0.07 -11.23 5.07
C LYS A 62 1.13 -12.26 5.45
N ASP A 63 1.70 -12.96 4.46
CA ASP A 63 2.77 -13.92 4.71
C ASP A 63 4.05 -13.23 5.18
N LEU A 64 4.43 -12.10 4.57
CA LEU A 64 5.56 -11.29 5.02
C LEU A 64 5.35 -10.67 6.41
N GLU A 65 4.15 -10.24 6.75
CA GLU A 65 3.83 -9.73 8.10
C GLU A 65 3.93 -10.84 9.15
N ARG A 66 3.48 -12.05 8.83
CA ARG A 66 3.66 -13.23 9.69
C ARG A 66 5.13 -13.57 9.89
N GLU A 67 5.90 -13.60 8.81
CA GLU A 67 7.35 -13.84 8.88
C GLU A 67 8.06 -12.77 9.70
N ASN A 68 7.72 -11.49 9.52
CA ASN A 68 8.31 -10.39 10.27
C ASN A 68 7.94 -10.46 11.76
N ALA A 69 6.70 -10.83 12.08
CA ALA A 69 6.26 -11.04 13.46
C ALA A 69 6.99 -12.22 14.12
N ALA A 70 7.21 -13.32 13.38
CA ALA A 70 7.98 -14.46 13.86
C ALA A 70 9.45 -14.10 14.10
N LEU A 71 10.08 -13.37 13.16
CA LEU A 71 11.46 -12.91 13.30
C LEU A 71 11.63 -11.91 14.45
N LYS A 72 10.68 -10.98 14.64
CA LYS A 72 10.70 -10.06 15.78
C LYS A 72 10.56 -10.77 17.12
N ARG A 73 9.74 -11.83 17.19
CA ARG A 73 9.66 -12.68 18.39
C ARG A 73 10.98 -13.38 18.69
N LEU A 74 11.57 -14.00 17.68
CA LEU A 74 12.86 -14.68 17.83
C LEU A 74 13.99 -13.72 18.24
N LEU A 75 13.99 -12.49 17.72
CA LEU A 75 14.96 -11.47 18.12
C LEU A 75 14.73 -10.94 19.54
N ALA A 76 13.49 -10.94 20.03
CA ALA A 76 13.15 -10.48 21.37
C ALA A 76 13.38 -11.54 22.47
N ASP A 77 13.45 -12.82 22.08
CA ASP A 77 13.74 -13.96 22.97
C ASP A 77 15.26 -14.26 23.06
N ALA A 78 16.09 -13.54 22.31
CA ALA A 78 17.56 -13.62 22.30
C ALA A 78 18.19 -12.45 23.07
#